data_AF-A0A3N5GEB0-F1
#
_entry.id   AF-A0A3N5GEB0-F1
#
_cell.length_a   1.000
_cell.length_b   1.000
_cell.length_c   1.000
_cell.angle_alpha   90.00
_cell.angle_beta   90.00
_cell.angle_gamma   90.00
#
_symmetry.space_group_name_H-M   'P 1'
#
loop_
_entity.id
_entity.type
_entity.pdbx_description
1 polymer ?
#
loop_
_entity_poly.entity_id
_entity_poly.type
_entity_poly.pdbx_seq_one_letter_code
_entity_poly.pdbx_strand_id
1 'polypeptide(L)'
;MRPSVPVRRAFFLLALLLTPALAFAIEPPQSPAPGFARQFSSPELEVGPSLVLHQRATAAGIPGLQRFFAHHSDQWEVRWDDRGNRPNLIQGIGIPLLPGRGNGLASSGDIHSAQVEARLRAFLDEFPEILDVAGLDLRLNPQSTVNVGADKAVWLVEFQQYHNGIPVDGASVYFRVNHGNLIQFGAEKVAPVRINTTPRIDGVGALAAVLQATGFTADELTEVPNPGTLKIVPALGVGERPAERFTGVPGRGYRHLLVWEVAFRRAGDDVTYQGLVDARTGQVLQLVDQNAYVSAQVSGGIYPKTHLDAEVVRPFPFASVSNGATKITDAAGTYDYSGGTANVSLSGRYIRIADNCGSIALADSSTGNLNFGTSAGTDCVTPALGGAGNTHAARTGFYHLTNINRKAAGFLPGNAWLNGTLTANMNINNTCNAFWNGSTVNFYRSGGGCSNTGELAAVFLHEWGHGMDANSGGAASDKGTGEAVGDTFAFLETRDSCIGHNFQPGVPCVNCTTCTGVRDVAMFAEGGPRTIARPSTVADNNGINCDRFSCPYYQFFFIGAYQGPMGYQGHCESYIASSANWDLAQKLVARYGTD
;
A
#
# COMPACT_ATOMS: atom_id res chain seq x y z
N MET A 1 15.54 41.42 -62.32
CA MET A 1 15.27 42.88 -62.19
C MET A 1 15.03 43.20 -60.73
N ARG A 2 15.78 44.18 -60.22
CA ARG A 2 15.81 44.78 -58.87
C ARG A 2 15.98 43.82 -57.66
N PRO A 3 17.21 43.74 -57.11
CA PRO A 3 17.58 43.03 -55.89
C PRO A 3 17.60 43.96 -54.65
N SER A 4 17.69 43.44 -53.44
CA SER A 4 18.49 44.05 -52.36
C SER A 4 18.61 43.12 -51.14
N VAL A 5 19.80 42.54 -50.92
CA VAL A 5 20.87 42.93 -49.97
C VAL A 5 20.71 42.30 -48.58
N PRO A 6 21.69 41.48 -48.13
CA PRO A 6 21.79 40.95 -46.77
C PRO A 6 22.92 41.60 -45.93
N VAL A 7 22.87 41.36 -44.61
CA VAL A 7 23.96 41.40 -43.58
C VAL A 7 24.63 42.75 -43.22
N ARG A 8 24.57 43.16 -41.93
CA ARG A 8 25.71 43.24 -40.97
C ARG A 8 25.50 44.17 -39.74
N ARG A 9 25.93 43.63 -38.58
CA ARG A 9 26.45 44.29 -37.33
C ARG A 9 25.37 45.02 -36.49
N ALA A 10 25.43 45.12 -35.16
CA ALA A 10 26.54 45.14 -34.21
C ALA A 10 26.05 44.78 -32.79
N PHE A 11 26.99 44.28 -31.97
CA PHE A 11 26.90 44.22 -30.51
C PHE A 11 26.70 45.62 -29.90
N PHE A 12 25.84 45.73 -28.89
CA PHE A 12 26.00 46.73 -27.83
C PHE A 12 25.59 46.13 -26.48
N LEU A 13 26.57 46.03 -25.58
CA LEU A 13 26.38 45.97 -24.14
C LEU A 13 25.60 47.22 -23.70
N LEU A 14 24.60 47.04 -22.83
CA LEU A 14 24.20 48.08 -21.90
C LEU A 14 24.17 47.48 -20.49
N ALA A 15 25.21 47.80 -19.74
CA ALA A 15 25.21 47.69 -18.29
C ALA A 15 24.30 48.79 -17.73
N LEU A 16 23.34 48.42 -16.89
CA LEU A 16 22.79 49.33 -15.88
C LEU A 16 23.02 48.71 -14.51
N LEU A 17 23.97 49.29 -13.80
CA LEU A 17 24.13 49.24 -12.35
C LEU A 17 22.90 49.89 -11.70
N LEU A 18 22.23 49.19 -10.79
CA LEU A 18 21.52 49.76 -9.64
C LEU A 18 21.38 48.69 -8.55
N THR A 19 22.18 48.82 -7.50
CA THR A 19 21.96 48.27 -6.15
C THR A 19 21.87 49.47 -5.18
N PRO A 20 21.31 49.40 -3.96
CA PRO A 20 20.37 48.43 -3.35
C PRO A 20 19.15 49.12 -2.68
N ALA A 21 18.11 48.38 -2.30
CA ALA A 21 17.28 48.67 -1.12
C ALA A 21 16.44 47.45 -0.72
N LEU A 22 16.52 47.09 0.56
CA LEU A 22 15.71 46.10 1.24
C LEU A 22 14.24 46.54 1.28
N ALA A 23 13.33 45.65 0.91
CA ALA A 23 11.97 45.61 1.46
C ALA A 23 11.48 44.16 1.43
N PHE A 24 11.35 43.57 2.61
CA PHE A 24 10.61 42.33 2.81
C PHE A 24 9.15 42.60 2.48
N ALA A 25 8.61 41.93 1.48
CA ALA A 25 7.17 41.73 1.36
C ALA A 25 6.92 40.24 1.64
N ILE A 26 6.64 39.97 2.91
CA ILE A 26 5.97 38.74 3.34
C ILE A 26 4.57 38.81 2.76
N GLU A 27 4.28 37.96 1.78
CA GLU A 27 2.92 37.72 1.34
C GLU A 27 2.23 36.90 2.44
N PRO A 28 1.17 37.41 3.11
CA PRO A 28 0.47 36.64 4.11
C PRO A 28 -0.31 35.51 3.42
N PRO A 29 -0.19 34.24 3.85
CA PRO A 29 -1.08 33.20 3.38
C PRO A 29 -2.51 33.55 3.78
N GLN A 30 -3.40 33.52 2.80
CA GLN A 30 -4.84 33.69 3.01
C GLN A 30 -5.32 32.66 4.05
N SER A 31 -5.97 33.17 5.10
CA SER A 31 -6.54 32.38 6.19
C SER A 31 -7.46 31.29 5.67
N PRO A 32 -7.50 30.13 6.36
CA PRO A 32 -8.65 29.29 6.20
C PRO A 32 -9.30 28.88 7.52
N ALA A 33 -10.62 29.02 7.58
CA ALA A 33 -11.51 28.39 8.55
C ALA A 33 -12.81 27.99 7.83
N PRO A 34 -13.57 26.95 8.26
CA PRO A 34 -13.35 26.01 9.37
C PRO A 34 -13.19 24.55 8.90
N GLY A 35 -12.35 23.77 9.61
CA GLY A 35 -12.18 22.32 9.42
C GLY A 35 -10.88 21.89 8.74
N PHE A 36 -9.72 22.40 9.19
CA PHE A 36 -8.42 22.03 8.63
C PHE A 36 -7.80 20.86 9.39
N ALA A 37 -7.37 19.84 8.64
CA ALA A 37 -6.65 18.67 9.12
C ALA A 37 -5.34 19.08 9.81
N ARG A 38 -5.26 18.85 11.13
CA ARG A 38 -4.14 19.27 12.00
C ARG A 38 -3.06 18.21 12.19
N GLN A 39 -3.05 17.18 11.35
CA GLN A 39 -2.02 16.14 11.37
C GLN A 39 -1.32 16.12 10.03
N PHE A 40 0.01 16.08 10.07
CA PHE A 40 0.84 15.91 8.89
C PHE A 40 2.19 15.32 9.28
N SER A 41 2.82 14.63 8.33
CA SER A 41 4.19 14.15 8.45
C SER A 41 4.91 14.48 7.15
N SER A 42 6.13 14.99 7.25
CA SER A 42 7.00 15.18 6.10
C SER A 42 7.26 13.81 5.46
N PRO A 43 7.13 13.65 4.13
CA PRO A 43 7.42 12.40 3.44
C PRO A 43 8.83 11.88 3.73
N GLU A 44 9.78 12.76 4.05
CA GLU A 44 11.16 12.36 4.34
C GLU A 44 11.31 11.56 5.65
N LEU A 45 10.33 11.63 6.57
CA LEU A 45 10.29 10.84 7.80
C LEU A 45 9.75 9.42 7.56
N GLU A 46 9.11 9.16 6.41
CA GLU A 46 8.57 7.85 6.04
C GLU A 46 9.67 6.93 5.47
N VAL A 47 10.79 6.83 6.18
CA VAL A 47 11.87 5.93 5.83
C VAL A 47 11.70 4.56 6.49
N GLY A 48 11.73 3.51 5.67
CA GLY A 48 11.74 2.12 6.08
C GLY A 48 12.90 1.35 5.44
N PRO A 49 13.22 0.14 5.94
CA PRO A 49 14.28 -0.68 5.37
C PRO A 49 13.97 -1.10 3.93
N SER A 50 15.01 -1.29 3.13
CA SER A 50 14.91 -1.83 1.77
C SER A 50 15.39 -3.28 1.78
N LEU A 51 14.44 -4.20 1.92
CA LEU A 51 14.73 -5.60 2.25
C LEU A 51 14.96 -6.49 1.03
N VAL A 52 16.03 -7.28 1.08
CA VAL A 52 16.28 -8.42 0.19
C VAL A 52 16.20 -9.71 1.00
N LEU A 53 15.35 -10.64 0.57
CA LEU A 53 15.18 -11.93 1.23
C LEU A 53 16.20 -12.95 0.67
N HIS A 54 17.00 -13.53 1.57
CA HIS A 54 17.85 -14.67 1.30
C HIS A 54 17.31 -15.89 2.06
N GLN A 55 16.80 -16.87 1.31
CA GLN A 55 16.33 -18.14 1.85
C GLN A 55 17.51 -19.04 2.25
N ARG A 56 17.22 -20.13 2.97
CA ARG A 56 18.20 -21.04 3.59
C ARG A 56 19.33 -21.52 2.65
N ALA A 57 19.08 -21.65 1.35
CA ALA A 57 20.10 -22.05 0.36
C ALA A 57 20.89 -20.89 -0.25
N THR A 58 20.35 -19.66 -0.24
CA THR A 58 20.98 -18.48 -0.86
C THR A 58 21.68 -17.58 0.16
N ALA A 59 21.41 -17.77 1.46
CA ALA A 59 22.05 -17.01 2.53
C ALA A 59 23.56 -17.28 2.62
N ALA A 60 24.03 -18.50 2.35
CA ALA A 60 25.45 -18.87 2.39
C ALA A 60 26.37 -18.02 1.49
N GLY A 61 25.79 -17.35 0.47
CA GLY A 61 26.51 -16.47 -0.44
C GLY A 61 26.78 -15.05 0.09
N ILE A 62 26.23 -14.66 1.25
CA ILE A 62 26.41 -13.32 1.81
C ILE A 62 27.82 -13.21 2.43
N PRO A 63 28.74 -12.40 1.88
CA PRO A 63 30.13 -12.37 2.34
C PRO A 63 30.28 -12.09 3.84
N GLY A 64 29.44 -11.19 4.38
CA GLY A 64 29.43 -10.83 5.80
C GLY A 64 28.91 -11.92 6.74
N LEU A 65 28.35 -13.04 6.24
CA LEU A 65 27.78 -14.10 7.08
C LEU A 65 28.48 -15.45 6.92
N GLN A 66 29.49 -15.56 6.05
CA GLN A 66 30.15 -16.83 5.76
C GLN A 66 30.79 -17.47 7.01
N ARG A 67 31.48 -16.67 7.84
CA ARG A 67 32.10 -17.17 9.08
C ARG A 67 31.04 -17.62 10.09
N PHE A 68 29.97 -16.85 10.22
CA PHE A 68 28.84 -17.17 11.08
C PHE A 68 28.18 -18.50 10.68
N PHE A 69 27.88 -18.69 9.38
CA PHE A 69 27.29 -19.93 8.89
C PHE A 69 28.23 -21.13 8.99
N ALA A 70 29.53 -20.93 8.78
CA ALA A 70 30.54 -21.97 8.96
C ALA A 70 30.67 -22.41 10.43
N HIS A 71 30.48 -21.48 11.38
CA HIS A 71 30.57 -21.79 12.81
C HIS A 71 29.29 -22.42 13.37
N HIS A 72 28.11 -22.00 12.92
CA HIS A 72 26.83 -22.49 13.42
C HIS A 72 26.11 -23.41 12.43
N SER A 73 25.45 -22.83 11.42
CA SER A 73 24.73 -23.52 10.34
C SER A 73 24.26 -22.46 9.34
N ASP A 74 24.02 -22.84 8.09
CA ASP A 74 23.37 -22.02 7.06
C ASP A 74 21.83 -22.13 7.07
N GLN A 75 21.23 -22.90 8.00
CA GLN A 75 19.77 -23.07 8.12
C GLN A 75 19.07 -21.85 8.75
N TRP A 76 19.35 -20.66 8.22
CA TRP A 76 18.79 -19.38 8.63
C TRP A 76 18.14 -18.68 7.45
N GLU A 77 17.03 -17.99 7.69
CA GLU A 77 16.49 -16.98 6.79
C GLU A 77 17.13 -15.63 7.14
N VAL A 78 17.56 -14.91 6.12
CA VAL A 78 18.14 -13.57 6.27
C VAL A 78 17.35 -12.57 5.45
N ARG A 79 16.93 -11.48 6.09
CA ARG A 79 16.42 -10.28 5.42
C ARG A 79 17.49 -9.21 5.52
N TRP A 80 18.11 -8.90 4.40
CA TRP A 80 19.17 -7.91 4.30
C TRP A 80 18.57 -6.54 4.02
N ASP A 81 18.92 -5.51 4.80
CA ASP A 81 18.55 -4.13 4.51
C ASP A 81 19.67 -3.44 3.72
N ASP A 82 19.39 -3.13 2.46
CA ASP A 82 20.34 -2.41 1.59
C ASP A 82 20.64 -1.00 2.11
N ARG A 83 19.70 -0.33 2.80
CA ARG A 83 19.89 1.03 3.30
C ARG A 83 20.96 1.10 4.39
N GLY A 84 20.88 0.18 5.36
CA GLY A 84 21.87 0.01 6.42
C GLY A 84 23.07 -0.85 6.00
N ASN A 85 22.96 -1.61 4.91
CA ASN A 85 23.87 -2.70 4.51
C ASN A 85 24.17 -3.66 5.66
N ARG A 86 23.11 -4.17 6.27
CA ARG A 86 23.17 -5.09 7.41
C ARG A 86 21.90 -5.95 7.46
N PRO A 87 21.92 -7.09 8.16
CA PRO A 87 20.73 -7.88 8.37
C PRO A 87 19.69 -7.11 9.20
N ASN A 88 18.50 -6.93 8.62
CA ASN A 88 17.34 -6.48 9.37
C ASN A 88 16.74 -7.59 10.22
N LEU A 89 16.82 -8.84 9.74
CA LEU A 89 16.40 -10.03 10.47
C LEU A 89 17.25 -11.22 10.05
N ILE A 90 17.73 -11.96 11.03
CA ILE A 90 18.26 -13.33 10.92
C ILE A 90 17.39 -14.20 11.82
N GLN A 91 16.80 -15.27 11.28
CA GLN A 91 15.97 -16.21 12.05
C GLN A 91 16.18 -17.66 11.62
N GLY A 92 16.22 -18.60 12.56
CA GLY A 92 16.60 -19.97 12.23
C GLY A 92 16.69 -20.92 13.41
N ILE A 93 17.57 -21.91 13.29
CA ILE A 93 17.61 -23.13 14.13
C ILE A 93 17.93 -22.88 15.62
N GLY A 94 18.43 -21.70 15.96
CA GLY A 94 18.77 -21.32 17.33
C GLY A 94 20.24 -21.57 17.68
N ILE A 95 20.83 -20.64 18.44
CA ILE A 95 22.20 -20.75 18.97
C ILE A 95 22.12 -20.83 20.50
N PRO A 96 22.69 -21.86 21.15
CA PRO A 96 22.78 -21.90 22.61
C PRO A 96 23.50 -20.66 23.16
N LEU A 97 22.76 -19.80 23.87
CA LEU A 97 23.27 -18.53 24.40
C LEU A 97 23.18 -18.47 25.93
N LEU A 98 22.05 -18.94 26.46
CA LEU A 98 21.70 -18.95 27.87
C LEU A 98 21.31 -20.38 28.30
N PRO A 99 21.55 -20.77 29.56
CA PRO A 99 21.01 -22.02 30.11
C PRO A 99 19.49 -22.07 29.99
N GLY A 100 18.96 -23.15 29.42
CA GLY A 100 17.53 -23.34 29.25
C GLY A 100 17.19 -24.69 28.64
N ARG A 101 15.90 -25.07 28.68
CA ARG A 101 15.43 -26.40 28.21
C ARG A 101 15.67 -26.64 26.70
N GLY A 102 15.98 -25.60 25.93
CA GLY A 102 16.27 -25.70 24.51
C GLY A 102 17.72 -26.08 24.19
N ASN A 103 18.60 -26.17 25.20
CA ASN A 103 20.01 -26.53 25.02
C ASN A 103 20.60 -27.26 26.24
N GLY A 104 21.87 -27.65 26.14
CA GLY A 104 22.61 -28.35 27.19
C GLY A 104 23.52 -27.46 28.03
N LEU A 105 23.35 -26.13 28.02
CA LEU A 105 24.20 -25.23 28.81
C LEU A 105 23.88 -25.40 30.30
N ALA A 106 24.93 -25.53 31.13
CA ALA A 106 24.78 -25.71 32.57
C ALA A 106 24.13 -24.49 33.22
N SER A 107 23.12 -24.72 34.08
CA SER A 107 22.44 -23.66 34.81
C SER A 107 23.34 -23.07 35.90
N SER A 108 23.35 -21.75 36.01
CA SER A 108 24.02 -21.00 37.08
C SER A 108 23.03 -20.25 38.00
N GLY A 109 21.74 -20.64 38.00
CA GLY A 109 20.67 -19.97 38.74
C GLY A 109 19.79 -19.07 37.88
N ASP A 110 19.10 -18.12 38.52
CA ASP A 110 18.23 -17.14 37.85
C ASP A 110 19.04 -16.25 36.89
N ILE A 111 18.47 -15.99 35.71
CA ILE A 111 19.10 -15.19 34.67
C ILE A 111 18.52 -13.76 34.74
N HIS A 112 19.39 -12.78 34.88
CA HIS A 112 19.04 -11.35 34.91
C HIS A 112 19.50 -10.61 33.65
N SER A 113 18.89 -9.46 33.37
CA SER A 113 19.15 -8.67 32.16
C SER A 113 20.64 -8.34 31.95
N ALA A 114 21.40 -8.05 33.01
CA ALA A 114 22.84 -7.78 32.91
C ALA A 114 23.65 -8.98 32.38
N GLN A 115 23.26 -10.21 32.74
CA GLN A 115 23.90 -11.42 32.23
C GLN A 115 23.52 -11.66 30.77
N VAL A 116 22.26 -11.40 30.40
CA VAL A 116 21.79 -11.50 29.02
C VAL A 116 22.52 -10.48 28.14
N GLU A 117 22.62 -9.24 28.59
CA GLU A 117 23.39 -8.19 27.91
C GLU A 117 24.85 -8.62 27.69
N ALA A 118 25.53 -9.09 28.74
CA ALA A 118 26.92 -9.53 28.64
C ALA A 118 27.10 -10.66 27.60
N ARG A 119 26.16 -11.61 27.54
CA ARG A 119 26.19 -12.72 26.57
C ARG A 119 25.94 -12.26 25.14
N LEU A 120 25.01 -11.32 24.95
CA LEU A 120 24.73 -10.74 23.63
C LEU A 120 25.88 -9.86 23.12
N ARG A 121 26.52 -9.10 24.01
CA ARG A 121 27.73 -8.35 23.66
C ARG A 121 28.87 -9.28 23.28
N ALA A 122 29.09 -10.37 24.04
CA ALA A 122 30.08 -11.38 23.66
C ALA A 122 29.78 -12.03 22.29
N PHE A 123 28.50 -12.28 21.97
CA PHE A 123 28.09 -12.77 20.66
C PHE A 123 28.41 -11.77 19.54
N LEU A 124 28.14 -10.48 19.75
CA LEU A 124 28.50 -9.41 18.82
C LEU A 124 30.02 -9.30 18.63
N ASP A 125 30.81 -9.47 19.69
CA ASP A 125 32.27 -9.43 19.65
C ASP A 125 32.87 -10.66 18.95
N GLU A 126 32.19 -11.81 18.99
CA GLU A 126 32.57 -13.03 18.30
C GLU A 126 32.31 -12.95 16.78
N PHE A 127 31.22 -12.30 16.39
CA PHE A 127 30.81 -12.12 14.99
C PHE A 127 30.60 -10.65 14.61
N PRO A 128 31.63 -9.77 14.71
CA PRO A 128 31.46 -8.33 14.50
C PRO A 128 30.92 -7.96 13.10
N GLU A 129 31.23 -8.77 12.08
CA GLU A 129 30.76 -8.57 10.71
C GLU A 129 29.24 -8.79 10.53
N ILE A 130 28.57 -9.45 11.48
CA ILE A 130 27.17 -9.88 11.30
C ILE A 130 26.21 -8.69 11.28
N LEU A 131 26.45 -7.70 12.14
CA LEU A 131 25.64 -6.49 12.23
C LEU A 131 26.44 -5.23 11.91
N ASP A 132 27.78 -5.33 11.84
CA ASP A 132 28.70 -4.22 11.56
C ASP A 132 28.37 -2.96 12.41
N VAL A 133 28.27 -3.19 13.72
CA VAL A 133 27.91 -2.15 14.71
C VAL A 133 29.10 -1.70 15.56
N ALA A 134 30.31 -2.17 15.25
CA ALA A 134 31.51 -1.76 15.93
C ALA A 134 31.70 -0.23 15.80
N GLY A 135 31.89 0.44 16.94
CA GLY A 135 32.03 1.90 16.99
C GLY A 135 30.72 2.69 17.02
N LEU A 136 29.57 2.02 17.00
CA LEU A 136 28.28 2.66 17.33
C LEU A 136 28.06 2.65 18.84
N ASP A 137 27.48 3.73 19.38
CA ASP A 137 27.06 3.78 20.79
C ASP A 137 25.72 3.04 20.92
N LEU A 138 25.79 1.78 21.36
CA LEU A 138 24.63 0.91 21.57
C LEU A 138 24.43 0.65 23.07
N ARG A 139 23.28 1.07 23.60
CA ARG A 139 22.93 0.95 25.02
C ARG A 139 21.72 0.06 25.18
N LEU A 140 21.74 -0.84 26.17
CA LEU A 140 20.58 -1.68 26.47
C LEU A 140 19.39 -0.77 26.81
N ASN A 141 18.26 -0.99 26.13
CA ASN A 141 17.01 -0.32 26.46
C ASN A 141 16.25 -1.16 27.51
N PRO A 142 16.19 -0.73 28.78
CA PRO A 142 15.53 -1.51 29.83
C PRO A 142 14.02 -1.61 29.63
N GLN A 143 13.38 -0.66 28.94
CA GLN A 143 11.94 -0.68 28.68
C GLN A 143 11.55 -1.70 27.60
N SER A 144 12.44 -1.91 26.62
CA SER A 144 12.28 -2.91 25.55
C SER A 144 12.98 -4.24 25.84
N THR A 145 13.58 -4.39 27.02
CA THR A 145 14.26 -5.62 27.43
C THR A 145 13.44 -6.33 28.48
N VAL A 146 12.69 -7.35 28.06
CA VAL A 146 11.73 -8.06 28.90
C VAL A 146 11.93 -9.57 28.83
N ASN A 147 11.62 -10.22 29.95
CA ASN A 147 11.59 -11.66 30.06
C ASN A 147 10.13 -12.11 30.25
N VAL A 148 9.60 -12.83 29.26
CA VAL A 148 8.17 -13.09 29.07
C VAL A 148 7.88 -14.57 28.83
N GLY A 149 6.59 -14.91 28.85
CA GLY A 149 6.07 -16.28 28.73
C GLY A 149 5.84 -16.96 30.09
N ALA A 150 5.01 -18.01 30.09
CA ALA A 150 4.56 -18.70 31.32
C ALA A 150 5.73 -19.19 32.20
N ASP A 151 6.83 -19.62 31.56
CA ASP A 151 8.03 -20.14 32.22
C ASP A 151 9.22 -19.17 32.12
N LYS A 152 8.99 -17.87 31.84
CA LYS A 152 10.10 -16.91 31.62
C LYS A 152 11.07 -17.37 30.52
N ALA A 153 10.56 -18.14 29.56
CA ALA A 153 11.35 -18.84 28.56
C ALA A 153 11.82 -17.93 27.42
N VAL A 154 11.21 -16.75 27.26
CA VAL A 154 11.49 -15.84 26.15
C VAL A 154 12.13 -14.55 26.68
N TRP A 155 13.26 -14.17 26.11
CA TRP A 155 13.82 -12.83 26.24
C TRP A 155 13.62 -12.06 24.94
N LEU A 156 13.06 -10.86 25.06
CA LEU A 156 13.08 -9.84 24.04
C LEU A 156 14.08 -8.79 24.52
N VAL A 157 15.12 -8.52 23.75
CA VAL A 157 16.21 -7.63 24.15
C VAL A 157 16.48 -6.63 23.04
N GLU A 158 16.68 -5.37 23.40
CA GLU A 158 16.92 -4.30 22.45
C GLU A 158 18.05 -3.38 22.93
N PHE A 159 18.99 -3.09 22.03
CA PHE A 159 20.02 -2.08 22.19
C PHE A 159 19.69 -0.87 21.32
N GLN A 160 19.41 0.25 21.96
CA GLN A 160 19.11 1.52 21.31
C GLN A 160 20.41 2.19 20.85
N GLN A 161 20.42 2.70 19.61
CA GLN A 161 21.52 3.50 19.10
C GLN A 161 21.48 4.93 19.68
N TYR A 162 22.66 5.42 20.05
CA TYR A 162 22.93 6.80 20.42
C TYR A 162 24.03 7.40 19.53
N HIS A 163 24.06 8.74 19.45
CA HIS A 163 25.16 9.48 18.86
C HIS A 163 25.39 10.78 19.64
N ASN A 164 26.60 10.98 20.16
CA ASN A 164 26.94 12.09 21.06
C ASN A 164 25.97 12.25 22.25
N GLY A 165 25.49 11.12 22.80
CA GLY A 165 24.53 11.10 23.91
C GLY A 165 23.06 11.33 23.51
N ILE A 166 22.76 11.56 22.24
CA ILE A 166 21.39 11.75 21.73
C ILE A 166 20.85 10.43 21.18
N PRO A 167 19.63 9.99 21.56
CA PRO A 167 19.03 8.77 21.02
C PRO A 167 18.70 8.91 19.53
N VAL A 168 18.93 7.84 18.77
CA VAL A 168 18.55 7.73 17.35
C VAL A 168 17.22 6.97 17.27
N ASP A 169 16.11 7.69 17.21
CA ASP A 169 14.76 7.15 17.30
C ASP A 169 14.48 6.08 16.22
N GLY A 170 13.93 4.94 16.64
CA GLY A 170 13.67 3.80 15.76
C GLY A 170 14.90 3.06 15.23
N ALA A 171 16.12 3.44 15.64
CA ALA A 171 17.35 2.74 15.28
C ALA A 171 17.85 1.84 16.42
N SER A 172 17.69 0.52 16.27
CA SER A 172 18.07 -0.44 17.32
C SER A 172 18.59 -1.78 16.80
N VAL A 173 19.35 -2.45 17.67
CA VAL A 173 19.75 -3.84 17.48
C VAL A 173 18.93 -4.70 18.44
N TYR A 174 18.22 -5.70 17.92
CA TYR A 174 17.37 -6.55 18.74
C TYR A 174 17.82 -8.01 18.71
N PHE A 175 17.50 -8.71 19.80
CA PHE A 175 17.74 -10.14 19.97
C PHE A 175 16.52 -10.79 20.63
N ARG A 176 16.20 -12.00 20.19
CA ARG A 176 15.13 -12.82 20.76
C ARG A 176 15.69 -14.18 21.13
N VAL A 177 15.62 -14.50 22.41
CA VAL A 177 16.11 -15.77 22.97
C VAL A 177 14.91 -16.57 23.43
N ASN A 178 14.81 -17.84 23.03
CA ASN A 178 13.72 -18.74 23.42
C ASN A 178 14.29 -20.03 23.99
N HIS A 179 13.85 -20.42 25.19
CA HIS A 179 14.32 -21.58 25.94
C HIS A 179 15.86 -21.64 26.04
N GLY A 180 16.53 -20.49 26.08
CA GLY A 180 17.98 -20.37 26.16
C GLY A 180 18.72 -20.22 24.82
N ASN A 181 18.03 -20.40 23.69
CA ASN A 181 18.63 -20.28 22.35
C ASN A 181 18.33 -18.92 21.72
N LEU A 182 19.34 -18.25 21.17
CA LEU A 182 19.16 -17.07 20.32
C LEU A 182 18.51 -17.52 19.00
N ILE A 183 17.25 -17.16 18.79
CA ILE A 183 16.44 -17.63 17.65
C ILE A 183 16.22 -16.56 16.59
N GLN A 184 16.28 -15.28 16.95
CA GLN A 184 16.17 -14.16 16.01
C GLN A 184 17.01 -12.97 16.48
N PHE A 185 17.62 -12.25 15.54
CA PHE A 185 18.31 -10.99 15.81
C PHE A 185 18.45 -10.17 14.53
N GLY A 186 18.72 -8.88 14.66
CA GLY A 186 18.88 -7.98 13.52
C GLY A 186 19.07 -6.53 13.94
N ALA A 187 19.21 -5.66 12.95
CA ALA A 187 19.30 -4.22 13.14
C ALA A 187 18.19 -3.50 12.36
N GLU A 188 17.41 -2.68 13.06
CA GLU A 188 16.38 -1.83 12.47
C GLU A 188 16.92 -0.41 12.36
N LYS A 189 16.95 0.15 11.15
CA LYS A 189 17.37 1.54 10.83
C LYS A 189 18.73 2.00 11.38
N VAL A 190 19.53 1.09 11.93
CA VAL A 190 20.87 1.40 12.43
C VAL A 190 21.75 1.81 11.25
N ALA A 191 22.45 2.93 11.41
CA ALA A 191 23.47 3.40 10.47
C ALA A 191 24.43 4.38 11.14
N PRO A 192 25.66 4.57 10.62
CA PRO A 192 26.55 5.61 11.13
C PRO A 192 25.95 7.01 10.99
N VAL A 193 25.76 7.70 12.11
CA VAL A 193 25.29 9.09 12.15
C VAL A 193 26.47 10.04 11.89
N ARG A 194 26.29 11.00 10.98
CA ARG A 194 27.35 11.93 10.52
C ARG A 194 26.94 13.40 10.52
N ILE A 195 25.89 13.73 11.26
CA ILE A 195 25.35 15.09 11.33
C ILE A 195 25.93 15.88 12.50
N ASN A 196 25.86 17.21 12.43
CA ASN A 196 26.14 18.06 13.57
C ASN A 196 24.99 17.96 14.59
N THR A 197 25.32 17.65 15.85
CA THR A 197 24.38 17.44 16.95
C THR A 197 24.14 18.67 17.83
N THR A 198 24.67 19.84 17.46
CA THR A 198 24.40 21.12 18.14
C THR A 198 23.12 21.75 17.58
N PRO A 199 22.04 21.85 18.39
CA PRO A 199 20.82 22.50 17.97
C PRO A 199 21.02 24.03 17.86
N ARG A 200 20.27 24.70 16.98
CA ARG A 200 20.24 26.17 16.85
C ARG A 200 19.04 26.81 17.54
N ILE A 201 17.99 26.03 17.79
CA ILE A 201 16.84 26.39 18.62
C ILE A 201 16.78 25.46 19.83
N ASP A 202 16.14 25.88 20.92
CA ASP A 202 15.86 25.02 22.07
C ASP A 202 14.44 24.42 21.97
N GLY A 203 14.07 23.59 22.96
CA GLY A 203 12.74 22.97 23.01
C GLY A 203 11.60 23.99 23.08
N VAL A 204 11.81 25.14 23.73
CA VAL A 204 10.82 26.22 23.79
C VAL A 204 10.62 26.86 22.42
N GLY A 205 11.71 27.13 21.69
CA GLY A 205 11.67 27.59 20.32
C GLY A 205 11.01 26.58 19.38
N ALA A 206 11.21 25.28 19.60
CA ALA A 206 10.54 24.22 18.86
C ALA A 206 9.02 24.20 19.12
N LEU A 207 8.60 24.28 20.39
CA LEU A 207 7.17 24.38 20.74
C LEU A 207 6.54 25.62 20.11
N ALA A 208 7.21 26.78 20.18
CA ALA A 208 6.75 28.01 19.53
C ALA A 208 6.60 27.85 18.01
N ALA A 209 7.52 27.14 17.35
CA ALA A 209 7.42 26.84 15.92
C ALA A 209 6.19 25.97 15.60
N VAL A 210 5.86 24.98 16.44
CA VAL A 210 4.65 24.15 16.26
C VAL A 210 3.38 24.96 16.46
N LEU A 211 3.32 25.80 17.50
CA LEU A 211 2.17 26.68 17.74
C LEU A 211 1.97 27.66 16.57
N GLN A 212 3.06 28.26 16.07
CA GLN A 212 3.01 29.14 14.92
C GLN A 212 2.53 28.43 13.65
N ALA A 213 3.04 27.22 13.36
CA ALA A 213 2.66 26.45 12.18
C ALA A 213 1.18 26.01 12.21
N THR A 214 0.63 25.82 13.40
CA THR A 214 -0.77 25.39 13.60
C THR A 214 -1.76 26.54 13.78
N GLY A 215 -1.25 27.76 14.00
CA GLY A 215 -2.05 28.92 14.38
C GLY A 215 -2.58 28.85 15.82
N PHE A 216 -2.00 28.00 16.67
CA PHE A 216 -2.36 27.92 18.09
C PHE A 216 -1.60 28.98 18.89
N THR A 217 -2.17 29.34 20.03
CA THR A 217 -1.59 30.28 20.98
C THR A 217 -1.23 29.56 22.29
N ALA A 218 -0.25 30.10 23.01
CA ALA A 218 0.19 29.51 24.28
C ALA A 218 -0.94 29.48 25.33
N ASP A 219 -1.86 30.45 25.29
CA ASP A 219 -3.00 30.54 26.21
C ASP A 219 -4.04 29.42 25.99
N GLU A 220 -4.00 28.73 24.85
CA GLU A 220 -4.87 27.58 24.57
C GLU A 220 -4.32 26.26 25.11
N LEU A 221 -3.06 26.25 25.57
CA LEU A 221 -2.42 25.06 26.10
C LEU A 221 -2.87 24.78 27.53
N THR A 222 -3.30 23.55 27.79
CA THR A 222 -3.64 23.07 29.14
C THR A 222 -2.48 22.32 29.79
N GLU A 223 -1.66 21.66 28.98
CA GLU A 223 -0.53 20.86 29.46
C GLU A 223 0.56 20.79 28.38
N VAL A 224 1.82 20.69 28.80
CA VAL A 224 2.97 20.43 27.91
C VAL A 224 3.72 19.20 28.44
N PRO A 225 3.25 17.97 28.13
CA PRO A 225 3.86 16.74 28.64
C PRO A 225 5.33 16.57 28.23
N ASN A 226 5.73 17.10 27.06
CA ASN A 226 7.11 17.10 26.60
C ASN A 226 7.50 18.51 26.12
N PRO A 227 8.25 19.29 26.92
CA PRO A 227 8.66 20.65 26.54
C PRO A 227 9.80 20.69 25.52
N GLY A 228 10.34 19.53 25.11
CA GLY A 228 11.44 19.42 24.17
C GLY A 228 12.41 18.32 24.55
N THR A 229 12.36 17.20 23.82
CA THR A 229 13.36 16.13 23.89
C THR A 229 14.16 16.11 22.60
N LEU A 230 15.48 16.26 22.70
CA LEU A 230 16.35 16.22 21.53
C LEU A 230 16.52 14.77 21.06
N LYS A 231 16.25 14.51 19.79
CA LYS A 231 16.36 13.20 19.14
C LYS A 231 17.09 13.31 17.81
N ILE A 232 17.61 12.18 17.33
CA ILE A 232 18.02 12.01 15.95
C ILE A 232 17.02 11.06 15.30
N VAL A 233 16.47 11.42 14.14
CA VAL A 233 15.54 10.55 13.40
C VAL A 233 16.17 10.14 12.06
N PRO A 234 16.12 8.84 11.68
CA PRO A 234 16.39 8.42 10.31
C PRO A 234 15.39 9.07 9.34
N ALA A 235 15.88 9.44 8.16
CA ALA A 235 15.09 10.05 7.10
C ALA A 235 15.51 9.55 5.71
N LEU A 236 14.64 9.72 4.73
CA LEU A 236 14.93 9.46 3.32
C LEU A 236 16.08 10.36 2.81
N GLY A 237 16.79 9.84 1.81
CA GLY A 237 17.75 10.61 1.03
C GLY A 237 17.08 11.75 0.25
N VAL A 238 17.85 12.78 -0.12
CA VAL A 238 17.32 13.90 -0.91
C VAL A 238 16.87 13.37 -2.27
N GLY A 239 15.59 13.58 -2.61
CA GLY A 239 14.99 13.14 -3.87
C GLY A 239 14.42 11.72 -3.86
N GLU A 240 14.59 10.96 -2.76
CA GLU A 240 13.90 9.69 -2.57
C GLU A 240 12.43 9.90 -2.19
N ARG A 241 11.59 8.91 -2.49
CA ARG A 241 10.16 8.92 -2.16
C ARG A 241 9.80 7.77 -1.21
N PRO A 242 8.77 7.94 -0.37
CA PRO A 242 8.27 6.85 0.47
C PRO A 242 7.89 5.62 -0.35
N ALA A 243 8.01 4.44 0.26
CA ALA A 243 7.66 3.14 -0.31
C ALA A 243 8.42 2.72 -1.60
N GLU A 244 9.36 3.53 -2.10
CA GLU A 244 10.25 3.12 -3.21
C GLU A 244 11.43 2.29 -2.69
N ARG A 245 11.86 1.32 -3.52
CA ARG A 245 13.06 0.50 -3.24
C ARG A 245 14.29 1.40 -3.26
N PHE A 246 15.19 1.23 -2.29
CA PHE A 246 16.46 1.95 -2.27
C PHE A 246 17.37 1.47 -3.41
N THR A 247 17.86 2.40 -4.22
CA THR A 247 18.75 2.13 -5.37
C THR A 247 20.13 2.79 -5.23
N GLY A 248 20.39 3.42 -4.08
CA GLY A 248 21.67 4.07 -3.79
C GLY A 248 22.76 3.10 -3.35
N VAL A 249 23.87 3.66 -2.87
CA VAL A 249 25.00 2.86 -2.36
C VAL A 249 24.59 2.15 -1.06
N PRO A 250 24.74 0.81 -0.95
CA PRO A 250 24.41 0.10 0.27
C PRO A 250 25.10 0.71 1.51
N GLY A 251 24.36 0.85 2.60
CA GLY A 251 24.86 1.41 3.87
C GLY A 251 24.85 2.94 3.92
N ARG A 252 24.33 3.59 2.87
CA ARG A 252 24.17 5.05 2.76
C ARG A 252 22.71 5.48 2.62
N GLY A 253 21.76 4.57 2.85
CA GLY A 253 20.33 4.81 2.59
C GLY A 253 19.54 5.45 3.74
N TYR A 254 20.19 5.76 4.87
CA TYR A 254 19.59 6.52 5.97
C TYR A 254 20.28 7.88 6.10
N ARG A 255 19.56 8.95 5.76
CA ARG A 255 19.88 10.30 6.22
C ARG A 255 19.46 10.41 7.69
N HIS A 256 20.03 11.35 8.42
CA HIS A 256 19.65 11.61 9.80
C HIS A 256 19.31 13.09 9.95
N LEU A 257 18.28 13.39 10.74
CA LEU A 257 17.88 14.74 11.10
C LEU A 257 17.99 14.90 12.62
N LEU A 258 18.49 16.05 13.07
CA LEU A 258 18.47 16.42 14.48
C LEU A 258 17.16 17.16 14.74
N VAL A 259 16.32 16.63 15.63
CA VAL A 259 14.97 17.16 15.87
C VAL A 259 14.69 17.37 17.34
N TRP A 260 13.84 18.34 17.64
CA TRP A 260 13.14 18.44 18.92
C TRP A 260 11.78 17.75 18.79
N GLU A 261 11.52 16.82 19.71
CA GLU A 261 10.17 16.33 19.95
C GLU A 261 9.52 17.17 21.05
N VAL A 262 8.36 17.72 20.77
CA VAL A 262 7.53 18.47 21.73
C VAL A 262 6.14 17.84 21.78
N ALA A 263 5.49 17.89 22.94
CA ALA A 263 4.13 17.44 23.10
C ALA A 263 3.31 18.39 23.98
N PHE A 264 2.06 18.64 23.58
CA PHE A 264 1.14 19.53 24.29
C PHE A 264 -0.32 19.08 24.17
N ARG A 265 -1.14 19.55 25.11
CA ARG A 265 -2.60 19.40 25.13
C ARG A 265 -3.25 20.77 25.16
N ARG A 266 -4.50 20.84 24.71
CA ARG A 266 -5.26 22.08 24.60
C ARG A 266 -6.57 22.03 25.36
N ALA A 267 -7.10 23.19 25.69
CA ALA A 267 -8.44 23.30 26.25
C ALA A 267 -9.48 22.93 25.20
N GLY A 268 -10.41 22.03 25.55
CA GLY A 268 -11.50 21.62 24.67
C GLY A 268 -11.12 20.62 23.58
N ASP A 269 -9.94 19.99 23.68
CA ASP A 269 -9.47 18.94 22.77
C ASP A 269 -8.91 17.76 23.58
N ASP A 270 -9.31 16.54 23.24
CA ASP A 270 -8.83 15.32 23.90
C ASP A 270 -7.51 14.82 23.31
N VAL A 271 -7.00 15.45 22.24
CA VAL A 271 -5.76 15.11 21.53
C VAL A 271 -4.51 15.47 22.35
N THR A 272 -3.55 14.54 22.42
CA THR A 272 -2.17 14.85 22.82
C THR A 272 -1.35 15.08 21.54
N TYR A 273 -1.09 16.34 21.19
CA TYR A 273 -0.32 16.67 20.01
C TYR A 273 1.17 16.39 20.26
N GLN A 274 1.83 15.66 19.35
CA GLN A 274 3.28 15.48 19.32
C GLN A 274 3.83 16.05 18.01
N GLY A 275 4.81 16.94 18.12
CA GLY A 275 5.48 17.56 16.98
C GLY A 275 6.96 17.21 16.91
N LEU A 276 7.47 16.97 15.69
CA LEU A 276 8.90 16.91 15.42
C LEU A 276 9.32 18.17 14.67
N VAL A 277 10.32 18.88 15.20
CA VAL A 277 10.83 20.14 14.65
C VAL A 277 12.32 19.99 14.37
N ASP A 278 12.77 20.35 13.17
CA ASP A 278 14.21 20.39 12.86
C ASP A 278 14.92 21.34 13.84
N ALA A 279 15.84 20.79 14.63
CA ALA A 279 16.47 21.50 15.74
C ALA A 279 17.44 22.59 15.28
N ARG A 280 17.71 22.71 13.97
CA ARG A 280 18.61 23.70 13.39
C ARG A 280 17.88 24.76 12.56
N THR A 281 16.76 24.41 11.92
CA THR A 281 16.01 25.34 11.07
C THR A 281 14.70 25.84 11.70
N GLY A 282 14.15 25.11 12.68
CA GLY A 282 12.81 25.38 13.22
C GLY A 282 11.67 24.92 12.31
N GLN A 283 11.96 24.21 11.22
CA GLN A 283 10.93 23.64 10.36
C GLN A 283 10.16 22.54 11.11
N VAL A 284 8.83 22.66 11.16
CA VAL A 284 7.97 21.59 11.69
C VAL A 284 7.89 20.48 10.64
N LEU A 285 8.44 19.31 10.99
CA LEU A 285 8.52 18.15 10.12
C LEU A 285 7.33 17.21 10.33
N GLN A 286 6.74 17.20 11.52
CA GLN A 286 5.60 16.35 11.85
C GLN A 286 4.75 17.01 12.92
N LEU A 287 3.44 16.79 12.83
CA LEU A 287 2.49 16.99 13.91
C LEU A 287 1.48 15.84 13.87
N VAL A 288 1.43 15.04 14.93
CA VAL A 288 0.56 13.88 15.06
C VAL A 288 -0.19 13.90 16.38
N ASP A 289 -1.23 13.09 16.46
CA ASP A 289 -1.88 12.76 17.73
C ASP A 289 -1.18 11.53 18.34
N GLN A 290 -0.65 11.69 19.55
CA GLN A 290 0.07 10.66 20.29
C GLN A 290 -0.86 9.77 21.13
N ASN A 291 -2.15 10.08 21.21
CA ASN A 291 -3.07 9.25 21.96
C ASN A 291 -3.10 7.83 21.35
N ALA A 292 -2.82 6.82 22.19
CA ALA A 292 -3.02 5.44 21.81
C ALA A 292 -4.52 5.13 21.77
N TYR A 293 -5.11 5.24 20.59
CA TYR A 293 -6.47 4.79 20.35
C TYR A 293 -6.50 3.28 20.22
N VAL A 294 -7.58 2.66 20.67
CA VAL A 294 -7.83 1.25 20.34
C VAL A 294 -7.96 1.19 18.82
N SER A 295 -7.12 0.41 18.13
CA SER A 295 -7.29 0.21 16.70
C SER A 295 -8.51 -0.68 16.46
N ALA A 296 -9.41 -0.26 15.58
CA ALA A 296 -10.56 -1.06 15.16
C ALA A 296 -10.56 -1.26 13.65
N GLN A 297 -11.21 -2.33 13.19
CA GLN A 297 -11.17 -2.73 11.78
C GLN A 297 -12.56 -2.73 11.14
N VAL A 298 -12.63 -2.27 9.89
CA VAL A 298 -13.76 -2.52 9.00
C VAL A 298 -13.46 -3.75 8.15
N SER A 299 -14.36 -4.73 8.16
CA SER A 299 -14.19 -5.99 7.41
C SER A 299 -15.53 -6.56 6.94
N GLY A 300 -15.48 -7.56 6.08
CA GLY A 300 -16.67 -8.31 5.66
C GLY A 300 -16.31 -9.49 4.76
N GLY A 301 -17.27 -10.39 4.57
CA GLY A 301 -17.18 -11.50 3.63
C GLY A 301 -17.15 -11.00 2.19
N ILE A 302 -16.20 -11.51 1.40
CA ILE A 302 -16.11 -11.25 -0.04
C ILE A 302 -15.93 -12.54 -0.80
N TYR A 303 -16.33 -12.56 -2.07
CA TYR A 303 -15.92 -13.59 -3.01
C TYR A 303 -14.52 -13.27 -3.58
N PRO A 304 -13.51 -14.16 -3.40
CA PRO A 304 -12.18 -13.97 -3.97
C PRO A 304 -12.20 -13.77 -5.48
N LYS A 305 -12.95 -14.59 -6.22
CA LYS A 305 -13.09 -14.50 -7.67
C LYS A 305 -14.55 -14.54 -8.13
N THR A 306 -15.34 -15.46 -7.61
CA THR A 306 -16.72 -15.69 -8.05
C THR A 306 -17.60 -16.19 -6.89
N HIS A 307 -18.92 -16.11 -7.02
CA HIS A 307 -19.88 -16.62 -6.04
C HIS A 307 -19.87 -18.15 -5.87
N LEU A 308 -19.09 -18.88 -6.67
CA LEU A 308 -18.79 -20.30 -6.41
C LEU A 308 -17.75 -20.49 -5.30
N ASP A 309 -16.94 -19.47 -5.04
CA ASP A 309 -15.97 -19.49 -3.95
C ASP A 309 -16.69 -19.34 -2.61
N ALA A 310 -16.13 -19.94 -1.55
CA ALA A 310 -16.56 -19.59 -0.21
C ALA A 310 -16.22 -18.12 0.09
N GLU A 311 -17.14 -17.41 0.75
CA GLU A 311 -16.81 -16.08 1.26
C GLU A 311 -15.61 -16.15 2.21
N VAL A 312 -14.70 -15.21 2.04
CA VAL A 312 -13.58 -15.02 2.96
C VAL A 312 -13.68 -13.65 3.58
N VAL A 313 -13.50 -13.56 4.90
CA VAL A 313 -13.45 -12.26 5.56
C VAL A 313 -12.18 -11.54 5.14
N ARG A 314 -12.34 -10.31 4.67
CA ARG A 314 -11.23 -9.42 4.29
C ARG A 314 -11.41 -8.06 4.94
N PRO A 315 -10.30 -7.37 5.26
CA PRO A 315 -10.37 -5.97 5.64
C PRO A 315 -10.85 -5.11 4.46
N PHE A 316 -11.56 -4.04 4.79
CA PHE A 316 -12.05 -3.05 3.83
C PHE A 316 -11.22 -1.78 3.92
N PRO A 317 -10.21 -1.63 3.05
CA PRO A 317 -9.31 -0.49 3.10
C PRO A 317 -10.00 0.78 2.59
N PHE A 318 -9.53 1.93 3.04
CA PHE A 318 -10.00 3.26 2.63
C PHE A 318 -11.51 3.52 2.76
N ALA A 319 -12.19 2.79 3.64
CA ALA A 319 -13.57 3.03 4.02
C ALA A 319 -13.68 4.28 4.91
N SER A 320 -14.72 5.06 4.71
CA SER A 320 -15.04 6.23 5.53
C SER A 320 -15.85 5.79 6.74
N VAL A 321 -15.29 6.01 7.93
CA VAL A 321 -15.89 5.68 9.22
C VAL A 321 -16.20 6.97 9.96
N SER A 322 -17.46 7.12 10.40
CA SER A 322 -17.86 8.21 11.29
C SER A 322 -17.73 7.77 12.74
N ASN A 323 -16.76 8.33 13.46
CA ASN A 323 -16.53 8.07 14.88
C ASN A 323 -15.95 9.34 15.54
N GLY A 324 -16.83 10.19 16.07
CA GLY A 324 -16.50 11.55 16.52
C GLY A 324 -16.20 12.50 15.35
N ALA A 325 -15.24 12.13 14.52
CA ALA A 325 -14.92 12.73 13.22
C ALA A 325 -14.97 11.67 12.11
N THR A 326 -14.86 12.12 10.85
CA THR A 326 -14.68 11.22 9.71
C THR A 326 -13.23 10.72 9.67
N LYS A 327 -13.07 9.40 9.68
CA LYS A 327 -11.80 8.68 9.60
C LYS A 327 -11.78 7.82 8.34
N ILE A 328 -10.61 7.61 7.76
CA ILE A 328 -10.44 6.73 6.59
C ILE A 328 -9.61 5.53 7.04
N THR A 329 -10.09 4.31 6.77
CA THR A 329 -9.33 3.12 7.11
C THR A 329 -8.05 3.01 6.27
N ASP A 330 -7.00 2.45 6.85
CA ASP A 330 -5.74 2.19 6.16
C ASP A 330 -5.83 0.99 5.18
N ALA A 331 -4.68 0.58 4.62
CA ALA A 331 -4.61 -0.55 3.70
C ALA A 331 -4.99 -1.92 4.33
N ALA A 332 -4.99 -2.02 5.66
CA ALA A 332 -5.41 -3.17 6.46
C ALA A 332 -6.84 -3.01 7.01
N GLY A 333 -7.60 -2.01 6.55
CA GLY A 333 -8.97 -1.76 6.99
C GLY A 333 -9.06 -1.21 8.41
N THR A 334 -7.95 -0.76 8.98
CA THR A 334 -7.86 -0.29 10.37
C THR A 334 -8.07 1.21 10.46
N TYR A 335 -8.72 1.67 11.52
CA TYR A 335 -8.81 3.08 11.88
C TYR A 335 -8.65 3.28 13.38
N ASP A 336 -8.28 4.49 13.77
CA ASP A 336 -8.12 4.87 15.17
C ASP A 336 -9.49 5.02 15.84
N TYR A 337 -9.89 4.10 16.69
CA TYR A 337 -11.18 4.17 17.37
C TYR A 337 -11.06 4.92 18.71
N SER A 338 -11.83 6.00 18.82
CA SER A 338 -11.77 6.92 19.97
C SER A 338 -12.93 6.72 20.96
N GLY A 339 -13.47 5.50 21.03
CA GLY A 339 -14.67 5.21 21.83
C GLY A 339 -15.97 5.70 21.19
N GLY A 340 -17.11 5.45 21.86
CA GLY A 340 -18.44 5.84 21.37
C GLY A 340 -18.93 4.99 20.19
N THR A 341 -19.86 5.52 19.41
CA THR A 341 -20.41 4.80 18.24
C THR A 341 -19.57 5.06 17.00
N ALA A 342 -19.16 4.00 16.32
CA ALA A 342 -18.56 4.04 14.99
C ALA A 342 -19.62 3.62 13.95
N ASN A 343 -19.68 4.31 12.81
CA ASN A 343 -20.63 4.05 11.73
C ASN A 343 -19.92 3.95 10.38
N VAL A 344 -20.35 3.04 9.50
CA VAL A 344 -19.82 2.88 8.14
C VAL A 344 -20.91 2.46 7.14
N SER A 345 -20.75 2.86 5.88
CA SER A 345 -21.76 2.64 4.82
C SER A 345 -21.18 2.11 3.48
N LEU A 346 -19.98 1.49 3.50
CA LEU A 346 -19.24 1.08 2.28
C LEU A 346 -19.08 2.23 1.26
N SER A 347 -18.85 3.42 1.79
CA SER A 347 -18.38 4.59 1.06
C SER A 347 -17.00 4.95 1.60
N GLY A 348 -16.07 5.30 0.73
CA GLY A 348 -14.68 5.51 1.09
C GLY A 348 -13.97 6.53 0.22
N ARG A 349 -12.64 6.60 0.34
CA ARG A 349 -11.80 7.50 -0.47
C ARG A 349 -11.99 7.25 -1.96
N TYR A 350 -11.89 5.99 -2.37
CA TYR A 350 -11.84 5.61 -3.77
C TYR A 350 -13.20 5.17 -4.33
N ILE A 351 -13.97 4.41 -3.54
CA ILE A 351 -15.21 3.78 -4.00
C ILE A 351 -16.38 4.15 -3.10
N ARG A 352 -17.53 4.40 -3.70
CA ARG A 352 -18.82 4.50 -3.04
C ARG A 352 -19.76 3.44 -3.60
N ILE A 353 -20.26 2.55 -2.73
CA ILE A 353 -21.29 1.58 -3.12
C ILE A 353 -22.68 2.22 -3.02
N ALA A 354 -23.48 2.03 -4.06
CA ALA A 354 -24.92 2.25 -4.03
C ALA A 354 -25.62 0.93 -4.40
N ASP A 355 -26.39 0.36 -3.49
CA ASP A 355 -27.03 -0.93 -3.70
C ASP A 355 -28.54 -0.78 -3.86
N ASN A 356 -29.09 -1.28 -4.98
CA ASN A 356 -30.52 -1.21 -5.27
C ASN A 356 -31.38 -2.15 -4.42
N CYS A 357 -30.79 -2.98 -3.55
CA CYS A 357 -31.48 -3.75 -2.53
C CYS A 357 -31.80 -2.91 -1.27
N GLY A 358 -31.08 -1.80 -1.03
CA GLY A 358 -31.39 -0.87 0.06
C GLY A 358 -30.18 -0.15 0.64
N SER A 359 -30.35 0.45 1.82
CA SER A 359 -29.29 1.19 2.50
C SER A 359 -28.22 0.27 3.09
N ILE A 360 -26.98 0.77 3.09
CA ILE A 360 -25.82 0.17 3.75
C ILE A 360 -25.49 1.03 4.96
N ALA A 361 -25.62 0.48 6.16
CA ALA A 361 -25.29 1.15 7.40
C ALA A 361 -24.99 0.12 8.49
N LEU A 362 -23.75 0.09 8.93
CA LEU A 362 -23.31 -0.72 10.08
C LEU A 362 -22.80 0.21 11.17
N ALA A 363 -23.13 -0.11 12.42
CA ALA A 363 -22.67 0.62 13.58
C ALA A 363 -22.19 -0.35 14.67
N ASP A 364 -21.15 0.05 15.39
CA ASP A 364 -20.71 -0.61 16.62
C ASP A 364 -20.40 0.46 17.67
N SER A 365 -20.86 0.24 18.91
CA SER A 365 -20.66 1.15 20.03
C SER A 365 -19.81 0.53 21.14
N SER A 366 -19.19 -0.62 20.89
CA SER A 366 -18.45 -1.40 21.89
C SER A 366 -16.95 -1.39 21.63
N THR A 367 -16.52 -1.92 20.50
CA THR A 367 -15.11 -2.15 20.16
C THR A 367 -14.63 -1.28 19.00
N GLY A 368 -15.55 -0.68 18.25
CA GLY A 368 -15.32 -0.04 16.97
C GLY A 368 -15.19 -1.03 15.80
N ASN A 369 -15.14 -2.34 16.04
CA ASN A 369 -14.98 -3.30 14.96
C ASN A 369 -16.28 -3.41 14.15
N LEU A 370 -16.19 -3.06 12.87
CA LEU A 370 -17.32 -3.00 11.95
C LEU A 370 -17.19 -4.15 10.95
N ASN A 371 -17.72 -5.31 11.34
CA ASN A 371 -17.74 -6.49 10.48
C ASN A 371 -19.09 -6.65 9.79
N PHE A 372 -19.11 -6.50 8.46
CA PHE A 372 -20.29 -6.68 7.62
C PHE A 372 -20.75 -8.14 7.50
N GLY A 373 -20.03 -9.10 8.08
CA GLY A 373 -20.42 -10.50 8.17
C GLY A 373 -20.32 -11.25 6.84
N THR A 374 -20.84 -12.47 6.84
CA THR A 374 -20.94 -13.38 5.68
C THR A 374 -22.36 -13.90 5.59
N SER A 375 -22.85 -14.15 4.38
CA SER A 375 -24.19 -14.70 4.12
C SER A 375 -24.14 -15.88 3.16
N ALA A 376 -25.28 -16.56 2.99
CA ALA A 376 -25.48 -17.49 1.88
C ALA A 376 -26.44 -16.85 0.87
N GLY A 377 -26.50 -17.38 -0.34
CA GLY A 377 -27.41 -16.88 -1.40
C GLY A 377 -26.73 -15.90 -2.36
N THR A 378 -27.54 -15.12 -3.07
CA THR A 378 -27.13 -14.17 -4.10
C THR A 378 -28.08 -12.97 -4.09
N ASP A 379 -27.79 -11.93 -4.88
CA ASP A 379 -28.63 -10.74 -5.04
C ASP A 379 -28.85 -9.99 -3.72
N CYS A 380 -30.11 -9.81 -3.31
CA CYS A 380 -30.46 -9.04 -2.12
C CYS A 380 -30.40 -9.84 -0.81
N VAL A 381 -29.81 -11.04 -0.81
CA VAL A 381 -29.60 -11.77 0.44
C VAL A 381 -28.47 -11.10 1.22
N THR A 382 -28.70 -10.92 2.52
CA THR A 382 -27.79 -10.21 3.43
C THR A 382 -27.54 -11.05 4.69
N PRO A 383 -26.48 -10.77 5.45
CA PRO A 383 -26.20 -11.41 6.74
C PRO A 383 -27.10 -10.93 7.89
N ALA A 384 -28.24 -10.29 7.58
CA ALA A 384 -29.17 -9.69 8.54
C ALA A 384 -28.56 -8.63 9.47
N LEU A 385 -27.48 -7.97 9.03
CA LEU A 385 -26.84 -6.84 9.68
C LEU A 385 -26.33 -5.86 8.61
N GLY A 386 -26.09 -4.59 8.96
CA GLY A 386 -25.51 -3.63 8.02
C GLY A 386 -26.49 -3.04 6.99
N GLY A 387 -27.79 -3.30 7.14
CA GLY A 387 -28.85 -2.81 6.24
C GLY A 387 -29.12 -3.74 5.04
N ALA A 388 -30.21 -3.47 4.32
CA ALA A 388 -30.66 -4.28 3.18
C ALA A 388 -29.72 -4.19 1.96
N GLY A 389 -28.85 -3.18 1.92
CA GLY A 389 -27.80 -3.05 0.91
C GLY A 389 -26.50 -3.81 1.24
N ASN A 390 -26.38 -4.45 2.42
CA ASN A 390 -25.22 -5.27 2.77
C ASN A 390 -25.26 -6.63 2.06
N THR A 391 -25.26 -6.59 0.73
CA THR A 391 -25.28 -7.76 -0.15
C THR A 391 -23.88 -8.29 -0.39
N HIS A 392 -23.79 -9.49 -0.96
CA HIS A 392 -22.54 -10.03 -1.49
C HIS A 392 -21.89 -9.07 -2.50
N ALA A 393 -22.70 -8.47 -3.37
CA ALA A 393 -22.22 -7.56 -4.39
C ALA A 393 -21.62 -6.27 -3.83
N ALA A 394 -22.26 -5.70 -2.80
CA ALA A 394 -21.75 -4.52 -2.11
C ALA A 394 -20.38 -4.77 -1.47
N ARG A 395 -20.25 -5.85 -0.70
CA ARG A 395 -18.99 -6.19 0.00
C ARG A 395 -17.88 -6.53 -0.98
N THR A 396 -18.17 -7.42 -1.92
CA THR A 396 -17.19 -7.92 -2.90
C THR A 396 -16.73 -6.79 -3.84
N GLY A 397 -17.67 -5.97 -4.31
CA GLY A 397 -17.37 -4.83 -5.16
C GLY A 397 -16.57 -3.74 -4.47
N PHE A 398 -16.90 -3.40 -3.21
CA PHE A 398 -16.12 -2.42 -2.44
C PHE A 398 -14.66 -2.86 -2.33
N TYR A 399 -14.41 -4.14 -2.01
CA TYR A 399 -13.07 -4.68 -1.86
C TYR A 399 -12.26 -4.65 -3.18
N HIS A 400 -12.77 -5.25 -4.27
CA HIS A 400 -11.98 -5.37 -5.51
C HIS A 400 -11.77 -4.02 -6.18
N LEU A 401 -12.83 -3.20 -6.29
CA LEU A 401 -12.73 -1.88 -6.92
C LEU A 401 -11.80 -0.95 -6.15
N THR A 402 -11.80 -1.00 -4.81
CA THR A 402 -10.88 -0.18 -4.01
C THR A 402 -9.43 -0.62 -4.20
N ASN A 403 -9.17 -1.93 -4.26
CA ASN A 403 -7.82 -2.46 -4.41
C ASN A 403 -7.20 -2.18 -5.78
N ILE A 404 -7.97 -2.30 -6.87
CA ILE A 404 -7.45 -1.92 -8.19
C ILE A 404 -7.23 -0.41 -8.28
N ASN A 405 -8.16 0.40 -7.75
CA ASN A 405 -8.07 1.85 -7.83
C ASN A 405 -6.87 2.40 -7.04
N ARG A 406 -6.61 1.88 -5.83
CA ARG A 406 -5.42 2.28 -5.05
C ARG A 406 -4.10 1.91 -5.73
N LYS A 407 -4.04 0.74 -6.40
CA LYS A 407 -2.85 0.30 -7.13
C LYS A 407 -2.59 1.23 -8.30
N ALA A 408 -3.62 1.49 -9.10
CA ALA A 408 -3.54 2.41 -10.23
C ALA A 408 -3.16 3.83 -9.80
N ALA A 409 -3.72 4.34 -8.69
CA ALA A 409 -3.37 5.64 -8.13
C ALA A 409 -1.90 5.71 -7.69
N GLY A 410 -1.30 4.59 -7.27
CA GLY A 410 0.13 4.50 -6.98
C GLY A 410 1.01 4.68 -8.22
N PHE A 411 0.58 4.16 -9.38
CA PHE A 411 1.30 4.34 -10.65
C PHE A 411 1.01 5.69 -11.31
N LEU A 412 -0.19 6.23 -11.13
CA LEU A 412 -0.68 7.47 -11.75
C LEU A 412 -1.18 8.48 -10.69
N PRO A 413 -0.29 8.97 -9.80
CA PRO A 413 -0.71 9.79 -8.64
C PRO A 413 -1.32 11.13 -9.01
N GLY A 414 -1.07 11.64 -10.23
CA GLY A 414 -1.66 12.88 -10.74
C GLY A 414 -3.03 12.72 -11.41
N ASN A 415 -3.55 11.50 -11.55
CA ASN A 415 -4.83 11.26 -12.24
C ASN A 415 -6.01 11.66 -11.35
N ALA A 416 -6.79 12.67 -11.78
CA ALA A 416 -7.90 13.20 -11.00
C ALA A 416 -9.06 12.20 -10.81
N TRP A 417 -9.32 11.32 -11.77
CA TRP A 417 -10.38 10.31 -11.67
C TRP A 417 -10.03 9.26 -10.61
N LEU A 418 -8.79 8.75 -10.62
CA LEU A 418 -8.29 7.79 -9.63
C LEU A 418 -8.26 8.37 -8.20
N ASN A 419 -8.01 9.68 -8.08
CA ASN A 419 -8.02 10.39 -6.80
C ASN A 419 -9.41 10.84 -6.35
N GLY A 420 -10.42 10.72 -7.22
CA GLY A 420 -11.82 10.93 -6.90
C GLY A 420 -12.48 9.69 -6.29
N THR A 421 -13.79 9.81 -6.05
CA THR A 421 -14.61 8.70 -5.55
C THR A 421 -15.52 8.19 -6.67
N LEU A 422 -15.25 6.99 -7.16
CA LEU A 422 -16.08 6.29 -8.15
C LEU A 422 -17.30 5.67 -7.48
N THR A 423 -18.50 5.92 -8.03
CA THR A 423 -19.71 5.23 -7.58
C THR A 423 -19.88 3.91 -8.34
N ALA A 424 -20.15 2.85 -7.59
CA ALA A 424 -20.48 1.53 -8.10
C ALA A 424 -21.92 1.16 -7.72
N ASN A 425 -22.77 1.01 -8.73
CA ASN A 425 -24.19 0.68 -8.57
C ASN A 425 -24.37 -0.84 -8.62
N MET A 426 -24.80 -1.42 -7.50
CA MET A 426 -24.95 -2.86 -7.29
C MET A 426 -26.40 -3.30 -7.41
N ASN A 427 -26.60 -4.57 -7.76
CA ASN A 427 -27.91 -5.23 -7.78
C ASN A 427 -28.99 -4.48 -8.57
N ILE A 428 -28.63 -3.89 -9.70
CA ILE A 428 -29.61 -3.27 -10.60
C ILE A 428 -30.59 -4.34 -11.07
N ASN A 429 -31.90 -4.04 -11.01
CA ASN A 429 -32.97 -4.97 -11.36
C ASN A 429 -33.11 -5.15 -12.88
N ASN A 430 -32.04 -5.67 -13.46
CA ASN A 430 -31.88 -6.12 -14.84
C ASN A 430 -30.96 -7.35 -14.80
N THR A 431 -30.68 -7.98 -15.93
CA THR A 431 -29.99 -9.27 -15.97
C THR A 431 -28.98 -9.35 -17.11
N CYS A 432 -27.98 -10.22 -16.96
CA CYS A 432 -27.03 -10.56 -18.03
C CYS A 432 -26.21 -9.40 -18.61
N ASN A 433 -25.89 -8.37 -17.81
CA ASN A 433 -24.94 -7.36 -18.25
C ASN A 433 -24.26 -6.62 -17.07
N ALA A 434 -23.14 -6.00 -17.34
CA ALA A 434 -22.53 -4.95 -16.51
C ALA A 434 -22.03 -3.85 -17.46
N PHE A 435 -21.83 -2.63 -16.95
CA PHE A 435 -21.31 -1.56 -17.79
C PHE A 435 -20.70 -0.38 -17.02
N TRP A 436 -19.66 0.20 -17.60
CA TRP A 436 -19.24 1.58 -17.40
C TRP A 436 -20.08 2.54 -18.25
N ASN A 437 -20.61 3.61 -17.66
CA ASN A 437 -21.47 4.59 -18.36
C ASN A 437 -20.82 5.94 -18.64
N GLY A 438 -19.51 6.08 -18.42
CA GLY A 438 -18.79 7.35 -18.48
C GLY A 438 -18.65 8.06 -17.13
N SER A 439 -19.34 7.61 -16.08
CA SER A 439 -19.24 8.19 -14.73
C SER A 439 -19.29 7.18 -13.58
N THR A 440 -19.95 6.04 -13.79
CA THR A 440 -20.18 5.00 -12.78
C THR A 440 -20.02 3.62 -13.40
N VAL A 441 -19.70 2.64 -12.56
CA VAL A 441 -19.73 1.21 -12.91
C VAL A 441 -21.03 0.59 -12.38
N ASN A 442 -21.65 -0.29 -13.16
CA ASN A 442 -23.03 -0.73 -12.96
C ASN A 442 -23.14 -2.25 -13.09
N PHE A 443 -23.76 -2.90 -12.10
CA PHE A 443 -23.82 -4.36 -11.99
C PHE A 443 -25.25 -4.85 -11.75
N TYR A 444 -25.63 -5.90 -12.47
CA TYR A 444 -26.99 -6.43 -12.56
C TYR A 444 -27.17 -7.65 -11.65
N ARG A 445 -28.42 -7.91 -11.28
CA ARG A 445 -28.82 -9.09 -10.52
C ARG A 445 -28.71 -10.37 -11.36
N SER A 446 -28.73 -11.50 -10.66
CA SER A 446 -28.90 -12.80 -11.28
C SER A 446 -30.24 -12.91 -12.00
N GLY A 447 -30.29 -13.70 -13.07
CA GLY A 447 -31.47 -13.92 -13.89
C GLY A 447 -31.15 -14.02 -15.38
N GLY A 448 -32.13 -14.39 -16.20
CA GLY A 448 -31.92 -14.58 -17.65
C GLY A 448 -30.91 -15.68 -18.02
N GLY A 449 -30.56 -16.56 -17.07
CA GLY A 449 -29.50 -17.56 -17.23
C GLY A 449 -28.10 -17.07 -16.84
N CYS A 450 -27.97 -15.84 -16.32
CA CYS A 450 -26.71 -15.27 -15.85
C CYS A 450 -26.69 -15.13 -14.34
N SER A 451 -25.48 -15.20 -13.78
CA SER A 451 -25.22 -14.88 -12.38
C SER A 451 -25.30 -13.38 -12.13
N ASN A 452 -25.37 -13.00 -10.85
CA ASN A 452 -25.23 -11.60 -10.46
C ASN A 452 -23.87 -11.08 -10.89
N THR A 453 -23.83 -10.06 -11.74
CA THR A 453 -22.57 -9.56 -12.29
C THR A 453 -21.78 -8.76 -11.27
N GLY A 454 -22.43 -8.35 -10.19
CA GLY A 454 -21.84 -7.79 -9.00
C GLY A 454 -21.26 -8.84 -8.05
N GLU A 455 -21.21 -10.13 -8.42
CA GLU A 455 -20.58 -11.16 -7.57
C GLU A 455 -19.38 -11.82 -8.27
N LEU A 456 -18.88 -11.19 -9.35
CA LEU A 456 -17.83 -11.70 -10.22
C LEU A 456 -16.66 -10.70 -10.27
N ALA A 457 -15.54 -11.03 -9.64
CA ALA A 457 -14.40 -10.12 -9.49
C ALA A 457 -13.89 -9.56 -10.82
N ALA A 458 -13.71 -10.45 -11.82
CA ALA A 458 -13.26 -10.07 -13.14
C ALA A 458 -14.21 -9.09 -13.86
N VAL A 459 -15.52 -9.16 -13.60
CA VAL A 459 -16.49 -8.23 -14.20
C VAL A 459 -16.36 -6.84 -13.58
N PHE A 460 -16.17 -6.74 -12.25
CA PHE A 460 -15.87 -5.44 -11.63
C PHE A 460 -14.66 -4.76 -12.25
N LEU A 461 -13.59 -5.53 -12.41
CA LEU A 461 -12.30 -5.05 -12.87
C LEU A 461 -12.34 -4.67 -14.36
N HIS A 462 -13.11 -5.39 -15.16
CA HIS A 462 -13.36 -5.07 -16.57
C HIS A 462 -14.07 -3.70 -16.70
N GLU A 463 -15.17 -3.50 -15.96
CA GLU A 463 -15.89 -2.22 -16.01
C GLU A 463 -15.08 -1.05 -15.45
N TRP A 464 -14.30 -1.29 -14.39
CA TRP A 464 -13.34 -0.30 -13.90
C TRP A 464 -12.27 0.03 -14.95
N GLY A 465 -11.82 -0.97 -15.72
CA GLY A 465 -10.87 -0.81 -16.81
C GLY A 465 -11.36 0.14 -17.90
N HIS A 466 -12.64 0.09 -18.27
CA HIS A 466 -13.24 1.09 -19.16
C HIS A 466 -13.21 2.51 -18.57
N GLY A 467 -13.44 2.65 -17.27
CA GLY A 467 -13.32 3.92 -16.56
C GLY A 467 -11.87 4.44 -16.58
N MET A 468 -10.90 3.57 -16.33
CA MET A 468 -9.49 3.90 -16.40
C MET A 468 -9.09 4.38 -17.80
N ASP A 469 -9.46 3.61 -18.84
CA ASP A 469 -9.18 3.96 -20.24
C ASP A 469 -9.69 5.36 -20.60
N ALA A 470 -10.96 5.63 -20.27
CA ALA A 470 -11.61 6.92 -20.49
C ALA A 470 -10.89 8.10 -19.80
N ASN A 471 -10.17 7.86 -18.72
CA ASN A 471 -9.59 8.88 -17.85
C ASN A 471 -8.04 8.91 -17.83
N SER A 472 -7.34 8.07 -18.60
CA SER A 472 -5.87 8.16 -18.78
C SER A 472 -5.40 8.57 -20.16
N GLY A 473 -6.11 8.18 -21.22
CA GLY A 473 -5.71 8.46 -22.60
C GLY A 473 -6.88 8.92 -23.49
N GLY A 474 -8.09 8.94 -22.93
CA GLY A 474 -9.34 9.03 -23.67
C GLY A 474 -9.83 7.64 -24.06
N ALA A 475 -11.14 7.41 -23.95
CA ALA A 475 -11.72 6.11 -24.23
C ALA A 475 -11.42 5.70 -25.67
N ALA A 476 -11.06 4.42 -25.86
CA ALA A 476 -10.80 3.90 -27.19
C ALA A 476 -11.96 4.21 -28.17
N SER A 477 -11.60 4.88 -29.27
CA SER A 477 -12.54 5.22 -30.32
C SER A 477 -12.99 3.96 -31.08
N ASP A 478 -12.08 2.99 -31.22
CA ASP A 478 -12.39 1.62 -31.59
C ASP A 478 -12.80 0.82 -30.34
N LYS A 479 -13.84 0.01 -30.45
CA LYS A 479 -14.38 -0.75 -29.32
C LYS A 479 -13.64 -2.06 -29.06
N GLY A 480 -12.66 -2.41 -29.89
CA GLY A 480 -11.86 -3.62 -29.71
C GLY A 480 -10.77 -3.45 -28.66
N THR A 481 -10.03 -2.35 -28.74
CA THR A 481 -8.96 -2.07 -27.77
C THR A 481 -9.51 -1.70 -26.40
N GLY A 482 -10.62 -0.95 -26.32
CA GLY A 482 -11.27 -0.61 -25.06
C GLY A 482 -11.72 -1.84 -24.26
N GLU A 483 -12.23 -2.86 -24.95
CA GLU A 483 -12.57 -4.17 -24.38
C GLU A 483 -11.33 -4.93 -23.88
N ALA A 484 -10.23 -4.87 -24.65
CA ALA A 484 -8.99 -5.53 -24.26
C ALA A 484 -8.36 -4.90 -23.01
N VAL A 485 -8.51 -3.57 -22.82
CA VAL A 485 -8.10 -2.91 -21.58
C VAL A 485 -8.88 -3.45 -20.38
N GLY A 486 -10.20 -3.59 -20.51
CA GLY A 486 -11.05 -4.20 -19.48
C GLY A 486 -10.60 -5.62 -19.12
N ASP A 487 -10.43 -6.48 -20.12
CA ASP A 487 -9.93 -7.85 -19.92
C ASP A 487 -8.56 -7.89 -19.25
N THR A 488 -7.67 -6.98 -19.65
CA THR A 488 -6.30 -6.90 -19.12
C THR A 488 -6.28 -6.59 -17.63
N PHE A 489 -7.02 -5.58 -17.18
CA PHE A 489 -7.11 -5.30 -15.74
C PHE A 489 -7.79 -6.43 -14.98
N ALA A 490 -8.78 -7.09 -15.58
CA ALA A 490 -9.45 -8.23 -14.98
C ALA A 490 -8.50 -9.40 -14.71
N PHE A 491 -7.73 -9.86 -15.71
CA PHE A 491 -6.86 -11.01 -15.51
C PHE A 491 -5.56 -10.67 -14.76
N LEU A 492 -5.09 -9.41 -14.79
CA LEU A 492 -3.92 -9.00 -14.00
C LEU A 492 -4.20 -9.10 -12.50
N GLU A 493 -5.41 -8.76 -12.07
CA GLU A 493 -5.82 -8.83 -10.67
C GLU A 493 -6.29 -10.23 -10.26
N THR A 494 -7.09 -10.91 -11.09
CA THR A 494 -7.65 -12.23 -10.76
C THR A 494 -6.69 -13.39 -11.03
N ARG A 495 -5.64 -13.17 -11.83
CA ARG A 495 -4.73 -14.20 -12.34
C ARG A 495 -5.48 -15.36 -13.01
N ASP A 496 -6.53 -15.02 -13.76
CA ASP A 496 -7.45 -15.98 -14.37
C ASP A 496 -7.73 -15.57 -15.82
N SER A 497 -7.61 -16.51 -16.75
CA SER A 497 -7.92 -16.25 -18.16
C SER A 497 -9.41 -16.26 -18.44
N CYS A 498 -10.21 -16.89 -17.57
CA CYS A 498 -11.65 -16.95 -17.69
C CYS A 498 -12.28 -15.66 -17.14
N ILE A 499 -12.58 -14.73 -18.03
CA ILE A 499 -13.13 -13.42 -17.67
C ILE A 499 -14.58 -13.61 -17.22
N GLY A 500 -14.82 -13.34 -15.94
CA GLY A 500 -16.13 -13.44 -15.30
C GLY A 500 -16.57 -14.88 -15.05
N HIS A 501 -15.67 -15.78 -14.62
CA HIS A 501 -16.01 -17.19 -14.36
C HIS A 501 -17.35 -17.38 -13.64
N ASN A 502 -18.20 -18.26 -14.18
CA ASN A 502 -19.58 -18.46 -13.77
C ASN A 502 -20.56 -17.32 -14.10
N PHE A 503 -20.25 -16.47 -15.09
CA PHE A 503 -21.19 -15.50 -15.64
C PHE A 503 -22.45 -16.18 -16.19
N GLN A 504 -22.31 -17.30 -16.91
CA GLN A 504 -23.40 -18.18 -17.32
C GLN A 504 -23.24 -19.55 -16.65
N PRO A 505 -23.91 -19.82 -15.52
CA PRO A 505 -23.75 -21.07 -14.78
C PRO A 505 -23.91 -22.32 -15.64
N GLY A 506 -22.87 -23.15 -15.65
CA GLY A 506 -22.84 -24.43 -16.37
C GLY A 506 -22.79 -24.34 -17.90
N VAL A 507 -22.70 -23.13 -18.48
CA VAL A 507 -22.64 -22.93 -19.93
C VAL A 507 -21.27 -22.36 -20.31
N PRO A 508 -20.41 -23.13 -20.98
CA PRO A 508 -19.13 -22.61 -21.45
C PRO A 508 -19.32 -21.46 -22.45
N CYS A 509 -18.45 -20.45 -22.39
CA CYS A 509 -18.41 -19.39 -23.39
C CYS A 509 -18.14 -19.93 -24.80
N VAL A 510 -18.47 -19.13 -25.81
CA VAL A 510 -18.27 -19.51 -27.22
C VAL A 510 -16.81 -19.88 -27.44
N ASN A 511 -16.58 -21.06 -28.03
CA ASN A 511 -15.25 -21.63 -28.34
C ASN A 511 -14.37 -21.93 -27.11
N CYS A 512 -14.89 -21.82 -25.89
CA CYS A 512 -14.24 -22.18 -24.64
C CYS A 512 -14.39 -23.68 -24.33
N THR A 513 -13.53 -24.21 -23.46
CA THR A 513 -13.61 -25.62 -23.01
C THR A 513 -14.38 -25.73 -21.69
N THR A 514 -13.89 -25.07 -20.65
CA THR A 514 -14.44 -25.17 -19.28
C THR A 514 -14.86 -23.82 -18.70
N CYS A 515 -14.41 -22.71 -19.27
CA CYS A 515 -14.75 -21.37 -18.80
C CYS A 515 -16.24 -21.08 -19.04
N THR A 516 -16.99 -20.89 -17.96
CA THR A 516 -18.42 -20.47 -17.94
C THR A 516 -18.58 -18.95 -17.79
N GLY A 517 -17.51 -18.20 -18.07
CA GLY A 517 -17.50 -16.74 -18.04
C GLY A 517 -18.03 -16.12 -19.32
N VAL A 518 -17.73 -14.82 -19.51
CA VAL A 518 -18.04 -14.11 -20.76
C VAL A 518 -17.11 -14.59 -21.88
N ARG A 519 -15.83 -14.81 -21.55
CA ARG A 519 -14.78 -15.22 -22.49
C ARG A 519 -13.58 -15.85 -21.77
N ASP A 520 -12.78 -16.61 -22.52
CA ASP A 520 -11.50 -17.15 -22.05
C ASP A 520 -10.37 -16.71 -22.98
N VAL A 521 -9.49 -15.84 -22.49
CA VAL A 521 -8.42 -15.25 -23.30
C VAL A 521 -7.27 -16.23 -23.56
N ALA A 522 -7.10 -17.26 -22.72
CA ALA A 522 -6.05 -18.26 -22.92
C ALA A 522 -6.37 -19.24 -24.05
N MET A 523 -7.64 -19.38 -24.43
CA MET A 523 -8.05 -20.28 -25.50
C MET A 523 -7.37 -19.95 -26.83
N PHE A 524 -7.12 -18.66 -27.08
CA PHE A 524 -6.58 -18.13 -28.33
C PHE A 524 -5.19 -17.47 -28.18
N ALA A 525 -4.55 -17.68 -27.02
CA ALA A 525 -3.21 -17.22 -26.72
C ALA A 525 -2.13 -18.16 -27.30
N GLU A 526 -0.86 -17.80 -27.21
CA GLU A 526 0.25 -18.64 -27.63
C GLU A 526 0.29 -19.94 -26.80
N GLY A 527 0.14 -21.08 -27.48
CA GLY A 527 0.03 -22.40 -26.82
C GLY A 527 -1.37 -22.76 -26.35
N GLY A 528 -2.38 -21.92 -26.63
CA GLY A 528 -3.79 -22.23 -26.43
C GLY A 528 -4.31 -23.35 -27.36
N PRO A 529 -5.44 -24.00 -27.02
CA PRO A 529 -6.01 -25.11 -27.79
C PRO A 529 -6.73 -24.70 -29.08
N ARG A 530 -6.89 -23.40 -29.38
CA ARG A 530 -7.55 -22.88 -30.59
C ARG A 530 -6.56 -22.16 -31.51
N THR A 531 -7.01 -21.80 -32.72
CA THR A 531 -6.20 -20.94 -33.59
C THR A 531 -5.89 -19.63 -32.86
N ILE A 532 -4.61 -19.27 -32.80
CA ILE A 532 -4.14 -18.04 -32.16
C ILE A 532 -4.89 -16.80 -32.70
N ALA A 533 -5.27 -15.89 -31.79
CA ALA A 533 -5.95 -14.66 -32.15
C ALA A 533 -4.96 -13.66 -32.78
N ARG A 534 -5.13 -13.38 -34.06
CA ARG A 534 -4.39 -12.35 -34.81
C ARG A 534 -5.26 -11.79 -35.93
N PRO A 535 -4.93 -10.62 -36.51
CA PRO A 535 -5.75 -10.03 -37.57
C PRO A 535 -6.03 -10.98 -38.75
N SER A 536 -5.06 -11.82 -39.12
CA SER A 536 -5.22 -12.78 -40.22
C SER A 536 -6.10 -14.00 -39.91
N THR A 537 -6.48 -14.21 -38.64
CA THR A 537 -7.29 -15.37 -38.18
C THR A 537 -8.59 -14.93 -37.51
N VAL A 538 -8.96 -13.65 -37.60
CA VAL A 538 -10.15 -13.07 -36.95
C VAL A 538 -11.46 -13.78 -37.33
N ALA A 539 -11.55 -14.30 -38.55
CA ALA A 539 -12.71 -15.04 -39.08
C ALA A 539 -12.45 -16.56 -39.18
N ASP A 540 -11.41 -17.08 -38.53
CA ASP A 540 -11.15 -18.52 -38.52
C ASP A 540 -12.22 -19.25 -37.70
N ASN A 541 -12.87 -20.25 -38.29
CA ASN A 541 -13.87 -21.10 -37.64
C ASN A 541 -13.33 -21.86 -36.41
N ASN A 542 -12.04 -22.18 -36.41
CA ASN A 542 -11.33 -22.79 -35.27
C ASN A 542 -10.68 -21.75 -34.34
N GLY A 543 -10.80 -20.45 -34.67
CA GLY A 543 -10.33 -19.32 -33.87
C GLY A 543 -11.47 -18.54 -33.23
N ILE A 544 -11.31 -17.22 -33.14
CA ILE A 544 -12.29 -16.32 -32.48
C ILE A 544 -13.59 -16.15 -33.28
N ASN A 545 -13.57 -16.45 -34.59
CA ASN A 545 -14.76 -16.55 -35.45
C ASN A 545 -15.68 -15.31 -35.37
N CYS A 546 -15.11 -14.11 -35.58
CA CYS A 546 -15.84 -12.86 -35.38
C CYS A 546 -16.89 -12.53 -36.45
N ASP A 547 -16.80 -13.14 -37.62
CA ASP A 547 -17.78 -13.02 -38.70
C ASP A 547 -19.12 -13.68 -38.37
N ARG A 548 -19.14 -14.65 -37.43
CA ARG A 548 -20.36 -15.27 -36.90
C ARG A 548 -21.30 -14.31 -36.18
N PHE A 549 -20.78 -13.23 -35.60
CA PHE A 549 -21.58 -12.32 -34.77
C PHE A 549 -22.26 -11.19 -35.57
N SER A 550 -22.17 -11.20 -36.91
CA SER A 550 -22.67 -10.16 -37.84
C SER A 550 -21.97 -8.80 -37.62
N CYS A 551 -21.24 -8.15 -38.53
CA CYS A 551 -21.05 -8.26 -39.98
C CYS A 551 -19.76 -7.47 -40.35
N PRO A 552 -18.97 -7.84 -41.37
CA PRO A 552 -17.93 -6.96 -41.93
C PRO A 552 -18.46 -5.90 -42.93
N TYR A 553 -19.77 -5.83 -43.22
CA TYR A 553 -20.31 -4.97 -44.28
C TYR A 553 -21.57 -4.16 -43.91
N TYR A 554 -21.52 -2.87 -44.24
CA TYR A 554 -22.56 -1.81 -44.17
C TYR A 554 -23.90 -2.16 -44.87
N GLN A 555 -24.68 -3.14 -44.42
CA GLN A 555 -25.97 -3.43 -45.09
C GLN A 555 -27.23 -3.61 -44.23
N PHE A 556 -27.22 -3.39 -42.91
CA PHE A 556 -28.49 -3.32 -42.16
C PHE A 556 -28.58 -2.14 -41.19
N PHE A 557 -29.49 -1.23 -41.52
CA PHE A 557 -29.74 0.10 -40.95
C PHE A 557 -30.26 0.14 -39.50
N PHE A 558 -30.10 -0.91 -38.69
CA PHE A 558 -30.72 -0.96 -37.34
C PHE A 558 -29.82 -1.44 -36.19
N ILE A 559 -28.52 -1.66 -36.40
CA ILE A 559 -27.57 -1.92 -35.28
C ILE A 559 -26.34 -1.01 -35.45
N GLY A 560 -26.26 0.06 -34.68
CA GLY A 560 -25.11 0.98 -34.69
C GLY A 560 -23.95 0.52 -33.80
N ALA A 561 -22.74 0.47 -34.40
CA ALA A 561 -21.44 0.94 -33.88
C ALA A 561 -20.86 0.42 -32.52
N TYR A 562 -20.85 -0.89 -32.25
CA TYR A 562 -19.86 -1.48 -31.31
C TYR A 562 -18.78 -2.26 -32.07
N GLN A 563 -17.96 -1.55 -32.84
CA GLN A 563 -17.02 -2.14 -33.79
C GLN A 563 -15.57 -1.96 -33.35
N GLY A 564 -14.78 -3.01 -33.59
CA GLY A 564 -13.33 -2.95 -33.52
C GLY A 564 -12.72 -2.35 -34.79
N PRO A 565 -11.39 -2.19 -34.83
CA PRO A 565 -10.68 -1.56 -35.94
C PRO A 565 -10.83 -2.30 -37.28
N MET A 566 -11.19 -3.58 -37.29
CA MET A 566 -11.39 -4.37 -38.52
C MET A 566 -12.85 -4.44 -38.97
N GLY A 567 -13.76 -3.73 -38.28
CA GLY A 567 -15.17 -3.63 -38.64
C GLY A 567 -16.08 -4.75 -38.10
N TYR A 568 -15.51 -5.73 -37.40
CA TYR A 568 -16.26 -6.73 -36.64
C TYR A 568 -16.65 -6.19 -35.27
N GLN A 569 -17.42 -6.98 -34.53
CA GLN A 569 -17.88 -6.65 -33.18
C GLN A 569 -16.69 -6.49 -32.22
N GLY A 570 -16.66 -5.40 -31.46
CA GLY A 570 -15.50 -4.99 -30.64
C GLY A 570 -15.09 -5.99 -29.57
N HIS A 571 -16.03 -6.61 -28.86
CA HIS A 571 -15.73 -7.65 -27.87
C HIS A 571 -15.05 -8.85 -28.52
N CYS A 572 -15.43 -9.23 -29.73
CA CYS A 572 -14.79 -10.31 -30.45
C CYS A 572 -13.38 -9.92 -30.95
N GLU A 573 -13.21 -8.74 -31.53
CA GLU A 573 -11.88 -8.28 -31.97
C GLU A 573 -10.89 -8.12 -30.80
N SER A 574 -11.41 -7.81 -29.61
CA SER A 574 -10.59 -7.61 -28.40
C SER A 574 -9.71 -8.81 -28.07
N TYR A 575 -10.13 -10.04 -28.40
CA TYR A 575 -9.36 -11.26 -28.15
C TYR A 575 -7.94 -11.18 -28.70
N ILE A 576 -7.70 -10.45 -29.79
CA ILE A 576 -6.34 -10.29 -30.34
C ILE A 576 -5.43 -9.62 -29.31
N ALA A 577 -5.85 -8.48 -28.76
CA ALA A 577 -5.06 -7.74 -27.78
C ALA A 577 -5.14 -8.38 -26.38
N SER A 578 -6.30 -8.86 -25.95
CA SER A 578 -6.48 -9.55 -24.67
C SER A 578 -5.60 -10.80 -24.56
N SER A 579 -5.57 -11.65 -25.60
CA SER A 579 -4.75 -12.86 -25.61
C SER A 579 -3.26 -12.55 -25.70
N ALA A 580 -2.87 -11.51 -26.44
CA ALA A 580 -1.48 -11.06 -26.50
C ALA A 580 -1.00 -10.49 -25.15
N ASN A 581 -1.84 -9.71 -24.47
CA ASN A 581 -1.55 -9.19 -23.13
C ASN A 581 -1.50 -10.33 -22.10
N TRP A 582 -2.35 -11.35 -22.24
CA TRP A 582 -2.28 -12.56 -21.45
C TRP A 582 -0.95 -13.28 -21.67
N ASP A 583 -0.52 -13.52 -22.92
CA ASP A 583 0.78 -14.12 -23.22
C ASP A 583 1.95 -13.34 -22.61
N LEU A 584 1.90 -12.01 -22.70
CA LEU A 584 2.91 -11.16 -22.08
C LEU A 584 2.92 -11.34 -20.55
N ALA A 585 1.76 -11.31 -19.91
CA ALA A 585 1.65 -11.54 -18.47
C ALA A 585 2.23 -12.90 -18.08
N GLN A 586 1.87 -13.97 -18.80
CA GLN A 586 2.38 -15.31 -18.54
C GLN A 586 3.90 -15.42 -18.78
N LYS A 587 4.45 -14.74 -19.80
CA LYS A 587 5.90 -14.67 -20.03
C LYS A 587 6.62 -13.91 -18.94
N LEU A 588 6.05 -12.82 -18.43
CA LEU A 588 6.60 -12.07 -17.30
C LEU A 588 6.59 -12.93 -16.03
N VAL A 589 5.50 -13.64 -15.75
CA VAL A 589 5.42 -14.58 -14.63
C VAL A 589 6.45 -15.71 -14.77
N ALA A 590 6.58 -16.30 -15.96
CA ALA A 590 7.57 -17.34 -16.21
C ALA A 590 9.02 -16.85 -16.03
N ARG A 591 9.28 -15.57 -16.32
CA ARG A 591 10.61 -14.95 -16.21
C ARG A 591 10.94 -14.49 -14.79
N TYR A 592 9.98 -13.92 -14.08
CA TYR A 592 10.21 -13.21 -12.81
C TYR A 592 9.58 -13.89 -11.59
N GLY A 593 8.76 -14.92 -11.78
CA GLY A 593 8.00 -15.56 -10.72
C GLY A 593 6.60 -14.96 -10.55
N THR A 594 5.84 -15.53 -9.61
CA THR A 594 4.45 -15.13 -9.28
C THR A 594 4.33 -14.11 -8.16
N ASP A 595 5.47 -13.70 -7.60
CA ASP A 595 5.58 -12.94 -6.35
C ASP A 595 5.66 -11.43 -6.58
#